data_AF-A0A931ZLX0-F1
#
_entry.id   AF-A0A931ZLX0-F1
#
_cell.length_a   1.000
_cell.length_b   1.000
_cell.length_c   1.000
_cell.angle_alpha   90.00
_cell.angle_beta   90.00
_cell.angle_gamma   90.00
#
_symmetry.space_group_name_H-M   'P 1'
#
loop_
_entity.id
_entity.type
_entity.pdbx_description
1 polymer ?
#
loop_
_entity_poly.entity_id
_entity_poly.type
_entity_poly.pdbx_seq_one_letter_code
_entity_poly.pdbx_strand_id
1 'polypeptide(L)'
;MSEAKNPEIPPPPKISRRKFLRVAAGSAIGILAASAGSIAGREALKKLKKPENEKPKAQAPPDQPQTTPRIDRIPSVTSTPTRTPEIIKAQTKYNFGEDVPEDLRAQIREAVSTGIGFIKAKTGVDLEGTTVYAYGDGGKLVDEFLKTNPQAAPQREDLKNFATAFAGPKKDFYIITTSPGWTRASPIIGGPVLEGRYHTVYHELFHVLQYEVGGYFRPPFGWLNEGGAHYVAARALDETEKYKYEDIKNGHLKRASVSQDSLVKLENQSALSNVDNYSRSFMAVELLTMGMPDGGIAALARYWTEVGKGQNPEIAFSRVFGIPKDEFYRKFDAWAKEGFPK
;
A
#
# COMPACT_ATOMS: atom_id res chain seq x y z
N MET A 1 -6.86 53.20 41.57
CA MET A 1 -6.42 51.92 40.98
C MET A 1 -7.66 51.05 40.80
N SER A 2 -8.18 50.94 39.58
CA SER A 2 -9.33 50.09 39.26
C SER A 2 -8.84 48.82 38.56
N GLU A 3 -9.10 47.66 39.14
CA GLU A 3 -8.83 46.36 38.53
C GLU A 3 -9.77 46.12 37.35
N ALA A 4 -9.20 45.95 36.15
CA ALA A 4 -9.94 45.52 34.98
C ALA A 4 -10.21 44.00 35.08
N LYS A 5 -11.50 43.62 35.09
CA LYS A 5 -11.91 42.21 35.01
C LYS A 5 -11.63 41.67 33.61
N ASN A 6 -10.92 40.54 33.56
CA ASN A 6 -10.67 39.79 32.33
C ASN A 6 -12.00 39.24 31.77
N PRO A 7 -12.23 39.29 30.44
CA PRO A 7 -13.43 38.76 29.83
C PRO A 7 -13.42 37.22 29.84
N GLU A 8 -14.52 36.62 30.29
CA GLU A 8 -14.75 35.17 30.20
C GLU A 8 -14.87 34.74 28.73
N ILE A 9 -14.02 33.79 28.34
CA ILE A 9 -14.09 33.14 27.04
C ILE A 9 -15.19 32.07 27.10
N PRO A 10 -16.20 32.09 26.21
CA PRO A 10 -17.26 31.10 26.23
C PRO A 10 -16.71 29.70 25.89
N PRO A 11 -17.26 28.63 26.48
CA PRO A 11 -16.82 27.28 26.20
C PRO A 11 -17.12 26.90 24.74
N PRO A 12 -16.25 26.08 24.11
CA PRO A 12 -16.44 25.67 22.72
C PRO A 12 -17.72 24.86 22.53
N PRO A 13 -18.36 24.94 21.34
CA PRO A 13 -19.60 24.24 21.05
C PRO A 13 -19.39 22.71 21.13
N LYS A 14 -20.36 22.02 21.75
CA LYS A 14 -20.37 20.56 21.86
C LYS A 14 -20.62 19.93 20.48
N ILE A 15 -19.55 19.49 19.80
CA ILE A 15 -19.64 18.73 18.55
C ILE A 15 -19.86 17.25 18.86
N SER A 16 -20.86 16.63 18.24
CA SER A 16 -21.21 15.21 18.39
C SER A 16 -20.06 14.27 17.99
N ARG A 17 -19.65 13.38 18.92
CA ARG A 17 -18.57 12.38 18.72
C ARG A 17 -18.77 11.46 17.50
N ARG A 18 -20.00 11.25 17.02
CA ARG A 18 -20.27 10.36 15.87
C ARG A 18 -19.80 10.91 14.51
N LYS A 19 -19.68 12.24 14.34
CA LYS A 19 -19.16 12.83 13.09
C LYS A 19 -17.63 12.92 13.05
N PHE A 20 -16.96 12.94 14.22
CA PHE A 20 -15.51 13.12 14.30
C PHE A 20 -14.70 11.87 13.91
N LEU A 21 -15.25 10.67 14.11
CA LEU A 21 -14.54 9.41 13.86
C LEU A 21 -14.39 9.03 12.38
N ARG A 22 -15.26 9.53 11.48
CA ARG A 22 -15.10 9.31 10.02
C ARG A 22 -13.99 10.18 9.40
N VAL A 23 -13.68 11.33 10.00
CA VAL A 23 -12.73 12.31 9.44
C VAL A 23 -11.27 11.90 9.67
N ALA A 24 -10.99 11.11 10.70
CA ALA A 24 -9.64 10.74 11.11
C ALA A 24 -9.09 9.47 10.42
N ALA A 25 -9.92 8.74 9.67
CA ALA A 25 -9.55 7.49 8.98
C ALA A 25 -9.32 7.67 7.47
N GLY A 26 -9.23 8.92 6.98
CA GLY A 26 -9.17 9.29 5.58
C GLY A 26 -7.84 9.02 4.86
N SER A 27 -7.12 7.97 5.23
CA SER A 27 -5.77 7.72 4.70
C SER A 27 -5.69 6.71 3.56
N ALA A 28 -6.76 6.01 3.21
CA ALA A 28 -6.84 5.28 1.95
C ALA A 28 -8.29 4.99 1.60
N ILE A 29 -8.85 5.65 0.58
CA ILE A 29 -9.92 5.02 -0.18
C ILE A 29 -9.19 4.17 -1.22
N GLY A 30 -8.97 2.90 -0.89
CA GLY A 30 -8.57 1.91 -1.89
C GLY A 30 -9.64 1.85 -2.98
N ILE A 31 -9.36 2.44 -4.14
CA ILE A 31 -10.30 2.49 -5.25
C ILE A 31 -10.36 1.11 -5.89
N LEU A 32 -11.44 0.38 -5.61
CA LEU A 32 -11.82 -0.80 -6.39
C LEU A 32 -12.23 -0.37 -7.81
N ALA A 33 -11.29 -0.45 -8.76
CA ALA A 33 -11.59 -0.47 -10.19
C ALA A 33 -12.18 -1.81 -10.66
N ALA A 34 -12.81 -2.58 -9.77
CA ALA A 34 -13.37 -3.90 -10.06
C ALA A 34 -14.87 -3.96 -9.72
N SER A 35 -15.69 -3.17 -10.41
CA SER A 35 -17.15 -3.33 -10.37
C SER A 35 -17.86 -2.84 -11.65
N ALA A 36 -17.36 -3.28 -12.81
CA ALA A 36 -18.16 -3.29 -14.06
C ALA A 36 -18.58 -4.69 -14.52
N GLY A 37 -18.21 -5.75 -13.77
CA GLY A 37 -18.42 -7.15 -14.21
C GLY A 37 -19.39 -8.01 -13.38
N SER A 38 -19.89 -7.56 -12.22
CA SER A 38 -20.56 -8.46 -11.26
C SER A 38 -22.08 -8.50 -11.31
N ILE A 39 -22.74 -7.74 -12.20
CA ILE A 39 -24.20 -7.77 -12.37
C ILE A 39 -24.64 -8.70 -13.53
N ALA A 40 -23.77 -8.95 -14.53
CA ALA A 40 -24.07 -9.88 -15.63
C ALA A 40 -23.63 -11.33 -15.38
N GLY A 41 -22.84 -11.60 -14.32
CA GLY A 41 -22.26 -12.92 -14.06
C GLY A 41 -23.08 -13.87 -13.17
N ARG A 42 -24.20 -13.42 -12.59
CA ARG A 42 -24.99 -14.23 -11.63
C ARG A 42 -26.08 -15.11 -12.26
N GLU A 43 -26.37 -14.96 -13.56
CA GLU A 43 -27.30 -15.86 -14.26
C GLU A 43 -26.61 -17.01 -15.04
N ALA A 44 -25.31 -16.92 -15.33
CA ALA A 44 -24.62 -17.92 -16.14
C ALA A 44 -24.10 -19.16 -15.36
N LEU A 45 -24.17 -19.16 -14.03
CA LEU A 45 -23.59 -20.24 -13.18
C LEU A 45 -24.59 -21.27 -12.65
N LYS A 46 -25.86 -21.25 -13.10
CA LYS A 46 -26.86 -22.29 -12.75
C LYS A 46 -26.91 -23.48 -13.72
N LYS A 47 -26.04 -23.56 -14.73
CA LYS A 47 -26.05 -24.67 -15.70
C LYS A 47 -24.65 -25.16 -16.07
N LEU A 48 -23.93 -25.76 -15.13
CA LEU A 48 -22.80 -26.64 -15.48
C LEU A 48 -22.90 -27.93 -14.66
N LYS A 49 -23.29 -29.01 -15.35
CA LYS A 49 -23.19 -30.39 -14.90
C LYS A 49 -21.71 -30.74 -14.73
N LYS A 50 -21.37 -31.43 -13.63
CA LYS A 50 -20.06 -32.08 -13.41
C LYS A 50 -19.76 -33.05 -14.55
N PRO A 51 -18.56 -33.01 -15.16
CA PRO A 51 -17.97 -34.19 -15.78
C PRO A 51 -17.17 -34.99 -14.75
N GLU A 52 -17.21 -36.30 -14.93
CA GLU A 52 -16.51 -37.32 -14.14
C GLU A 52 -14.99 -37.30 -14.36
N ASN A 53 -14.31 -37.87 -13.36
CA ASN A 53 -12.87 -38.09 -13.30
C ASN A 53 -12.39 -39.07 -14.38
N GLU A 54 -11.44 -38.65 -15.20
CA GLU A 54 -10.45 -39.56 -15.80
C GLU A 54 -9.04 -39.03 -15.56
N LYS A 55 -8.21 -39.84 -14.89
CA LYS A 55 -6.78 -39.61 -14.69
C LYS A 55 -6.01 -40.03 -15.95
N PRO A 56 -5.14 -39.20 -16.54
CA PRO A 56 -4.18 -39.65 -17.54
C PRO A 56 -3.01 -40.38 -16.85
N LYS A 57 -2.66 -41.56 -17.37
CA LYS A 57 -1.38 -42.26 -17.08
C LYS A 57 -0.24 -41.50 -17.79
N ALA A 58 0.77 -41.09 -17.02
CA ALA A 58 2.00 -40.53 -17.55
C ALA A 58 2.91 -41.64 -18.12
N GLN A 59 3.33 -41.50 -19.37
CA GLN A 59 4.42 -42.27 -19.97
C GLN A 59 5.75 -41.53 -19.75
N ALA A 60 6.79 -42.28 -19.38
CA ALA A 60 8.16 -41.77 -19.25
C ALA A 60 8.80 -41.57 -20.64
N PRO A 61 9.62 -40.52 -20.84
CA PRO A 61 10.36 -40.34 -22.07
C PRO A 61 11.62 -41.23 -22.11
N PRO A 62 12.06 -41.69 -23.30
CA PRO A 62 13.24 -42.53 -23.44
C PRO A 62 14.55 -41.73 -23.34
N ASP A 63 15.57 -42.39 -22.81
CA ASP A 63 16.95 -41.91 -22.68
C ASP A 63 17.56 -41.54 -24.04
N GLN A 64 18.09 -40.32 -24.14
CA GLN A 64 18.96 -39.92 -25.26
C GLN A 64 20.44 -39.94 -24.82
N PRO A 65 21.36 -40.48 -25.66
CA PRO A 65 22.78 -40.47 -25.35
C PRO A 65 23.38 -39.07 -25.47
N GLN A 66 24.11 -38.67 -24.43
CA GLN A 66 24.94 -37.46 -24.42
C GLN A 66 26.16 -37.66 -25.32
N THR A 67 26.27 -36.83 -26.36
CA THR A 67 27.52 -36.65 -27.11
C THR A 67 28.15 -35.33 -26.70
N THR A 68 29.41 -35.38 -26.26
CA THR A 68 30.21 -34.21 -25.88
C THR A 68 30.75 -33.52 -27.14
N PRO A 69 30.51 -32.21 -27.34
CA PRO A 69 31.11 -31.48 -28.43
C PRO A 69 32.58 -31.16 -28.13
N ARG A 70 33.43 -31.39 -29.12
CA ARG A 70 34.85 -31.00 -29.15
C ARG A 70 34.95 -29.47 -29.30
N ILE A 71 35.63 -28.81 -28.37
CA ILE A 71 35.84 -27.36 -28.37
C ILE A 71 37.09 -27.05 -29.20
N ASP A 72 36.89 -26.53 -30.42
CA ASP A 72 37.94 -25.90 -31.20
C ASP A 72 38.17 -24.46 -30.75
N ARG A 73 39.44 -24.05 -30.67
CA ARG A 73 39.88 -22.74 -30.20
C ARG A 73 39.38 -21.64 -31.14
N ILE A 74 38.53 -20.75 -30.61
CA ILE A 74 38.06 -19.54 -31.30
C ILE A 74 39.18 -18.47 -31.24
N PRO A 75 39.49 -17.80 -32.36
CA PRO A 75 40.47 -16.71 -32.38
C PRO A 75 39.99 -15.50 -31.55
N SER A 76 40.92 -14.89 -30.80
CA SER A 76 40.69 -13.66 -30.03
C SER A 76 40.29 -12.52 -30.96
N VAL A 77 39.00 -12.17 -30.94
CA VAL A 77 38.48 -10.94 -31.52
C VAL A 77 38.69 -9.82 -30.51
N THR A 78 39.52 -8.84 -30.86
CA THR A 78 39.69 -7.60 -30.10
C THR A 78 38.38 -6.82 -30.17
N SER A 79 37.61 -6.82 -29.08
CA SER A 79 36.34 -6.10 -28.99
C SER A 79 36.58 -4.61 -28.81
N THR A 80 36.18 -3.83 -29.82
CA THR A 80 35.98 -2.39 -29.68
C THR A 80 34.92 -2.16 -28.60
N PRO A 81 35.11 -1.25 -27.62
CA PRO A 81 34.13 -1.01 -26.57
C PRO A 81 32.84 -0.47 -27.19
N THR A 82 31.84 -1.33 -27.28
CA THR A 82 30.46 -0.95 -27.63
C THR A 82 30.00 0.06 -26.59
N ARG A 83 29.80 1.31 -27.00
CA ARG A 83 29.17 2.35 -26.19
C ARG A 83 27.77 1.85 -25.84
N THR A 84 27.58 1.32 -24.63
CA THR A 84 26.25 0.99 -24.11
C THR A 84 25.43 2.26 -24.19
N PRO A 85 24.29 2.29 -24.91
CA PRO A 85 23.44 3.47 -24.94
C PRO A 85 23.10 3.84 -23.50
N GLU A 86 23.36 5.11 -23.16
CA GLU A 86 23.03 5.66 -21.87
C GLU A 86 21.51 5.53 -21.69
N ILE A 87 21.09 4.56 -20.85
CA ILE A 87 19.69 4.37 -20.52
C ILE A 87 19.27 5.61 -19.75
N ILE A 88 18.58 6.53 -20.42
CA ILE A 88 18.00 7.72 -19.79
C ILE A 88 16.97 7.22 -18.78
N LYS A 89 17.35 7.27 -17.49
CA LYS A 89 16.47 6.93 -16.38
C LYS A 89 15.25 7.86 -16.38
N ALA A 90 14.05 7.27 -16.30
CA ALA A 90 12.82 8.04 -16.26
C ALA A 90 12.74 8.81 -14.94
N GLN A 91 12.83 10.14 -15.02
CA GLN A 91 12.70 10.99 -13.83
C GLN A 91 11.25 11.04 -13.34
N THR A 92 11.08 11.08 -12.01
CA THR A 92 9.79 11.35 -11.38
C THR A 92 9.25 12.70 -11.84
N LYS A 93 7.97 12.74 -12.22
CA LYS A 93 7.29 13.96 -12.68
C LYS A 93 6.44 14.54 -11.55
N TYR A 94 6.38 15.86 -11.45
CA TYR A 94 5.60 16.56 -10.43
C TYR A 94 4.67 17.58 -11.08
N ASN A 95 3.37 17.45 -10.81
CA ASN A 95 2.31 18.35 -11.22
C ASN A 95 1.71 19.00 -9.96
N PHE A 96 2.24 20.16 -9.59
CA PHE A 96 1.76 20.91 -8.42
C PHE A 96 0.72 21.95 -8.84
N GLY A 97 -0.39 22.00 -8.12
CA GLY A 97 -1.31 23.12 -8.17
C GLY A 97 -0.59 24.42 -7.75
N GLU A 98 -1.05 25.54 -8.32
CA GLU A 98 -0.57 26.89 -7.96
C GLU A 98 -0.78 27.20 -6.47
N ASP A 99 -1.73 26.51 -5.83
CA ASP A 99 -2.12 26.62 -4.44
C ASP A 99 -1.25 25.79 -3.48
N VAL A 100 -0.26 25.05 -3.96
CA VAL A 100 0.69 24.30 -3.12
C VAL A 100 1.94 25.16 -2.86
N PRO A 101 2.20 25.59 -1.61
CA PRO A 101 3.38 26.38 -1.26
C PRO A 101 4.71 25.67 -1.56
N GLU A 102 5.77 26.42 -1.89
CA GLU A 102 7.05 25.84 -2.34
C GLU A 102 7.75 25.02 -1.25
N ASP A 103 7.64 25.39 0.02
CA ASP A 103 8.16 24.59 1.14
C ASP A 103 7.48 23.21 1.20
N LEU A 104 6.18 23.16 0.91
CA LEU A 104 5.45 21.91 0.85
C LEU A 104 5.78 21.09 -0.39
N ARG A 105 5.99 21.74 -1.55
CA ARG A 105 6.48 21.07 -2.76
C ARG A 105 7.85 20.43 -2.51
N ALA A 106 8.76 21.13 -1.82
CA ALA A 106 10.06 20.60 -1.44
C ALA A 106 9.93 19.36 -0.54
N GLN A 107 9.07 19.40 0.48
CA GLN A 107 8.80 18.24 1.35
C GLN A 107 8.23 17.04 0.58
N ILE A 108 7.31 17.27 -0.36
CA ILE A 108 6.76 16.20 -1.21
C ILE A 108 7.84 15.59 -2.10
N ARG A 109 8.70 16.42 -2.72
CA ARG A 109 9.82 15.93 -3.54
C ARG A 109 10.78 15.07 -2.72
N GLU A 110 11.16 15.54 -1.53
CA GLU A 110 12.04 14.82 -0.61
C GLU A 110 11.42 13.46 -0.22
N ALA A 111 10.20 13.46 0.31
CA ALA A 111 9.52 12.23 0.72
C ALA A 111 9.33 11.25 -0.45
N VAL A 112 9.00 11.72 -1.65
CA VAL A 112 8.87 10.83 -2.82
C VAL A 112 10.23 10.24 -3.19
N SER A 113 11.29 11.07 -3.22
CA SER A 113 12.63 10.63 -3.58
C SER A 113 13.18 9.59 -2.59
N THR A 114 13.08 9.85 -1.29
CA THR A 114 13.55 8.93 -0.25
C THR A 114 12.72 7.64 -0.21
N GLY A 115 11.41 7.74 -0.40
CA GLY A 115 10.50 6.59 -0.44
C GLY A 115 10.75 5.67 -1.63
N ILE A 116 10.95 6.23 -2.83
CA ILE A 116 11.34 5.45 -4.02
C ILE A 116 12.69 4.75 -3.80
N GLY A 117 13.67 5.48 -3.25
CA GLY A 117 14.98 4.92 -2.91
C GLY A 117 14.88 3.74 -1.94
N PHE A 118 14.09 3.89 -0.88
CA PHE A 118 13.83 2.83 0.10
C PHE A 118 13.17 1.60 -0.55
N ILE A 119 12.09 1.78 -1.31
CA ILE A 119 11.40 0.67 -1.98
C ILE A 119 12.34 -0.08 -2.93
N LYS A 120 13.10 0.65 -3.74
CA LYS A 120 14.08 0.07 -4.66
C LYS A 120 15.15 -0.73 -3.92
N ALA A 121 15.69 -0.18 -2.84
CA ALA A 121 16.69 -0.86 -2.02
C ALA A 121 16.16 -2.15 -1.38
N LYS A 122 14.92 -2.15 -0.86
CA LYS A 122 14.35 -3.30 -0.15
C LYS A 122 13.73 -4.37 -1.05
N THR A 123 13.28 -3.99 -2.24
CA THR A 123 12.46 -4.87 -3.09
C THR A 123 13.06 -5.14 -4.45
N GLY A 124 14.01 -4.31 -4.90
CA GLY A 124 14.51 -4.32 -6.28
C GLY A 124 13.53 -3.76 -7.31
N VAL A 125 12.31 -3.37 -6.91
CA VAL A 125 11.30 -2.78 -7.80
C VAL A 125 11.60 -1.30 -8.00
N ASP A 126 11.71 -0.88 -9.26
CA ASP A 126 11.97 0.50 -9.60
C ASP A 126 10.68 1.27 -9.83
N LEU A 127 10.48 2.32 -9.04
CA LEU A 127 9.35 3.24 -9.17
C LEU A 127 9.74 4.55 -9.88
N GLU A 128 10.93 4.59 -10.51
CA GLU A 128 11.31 5.64 -11.45
C GLU A 128 10.21 5.86 -12.52
N GLY A 129 9.97 7.12 -12.88
CA GLY A 129 8.88 7.53 -13.77
C GLY A 129 7.51 7.70 -13.10
N THR A 130 7.41 7.57 -11.78
CA THR A 130 6.20 7.92 -11.01
C THR A 130 5.78 9.37 -11.30
N THR A 131 4.48 9.61 -11.46
CA THR A 131 3.94 10.97 -11.62
C THR A 131 3.16 11.37 -10.36
N VAL A 132 3.57 12.49 -9.74
CA VAL A 132 2.97 13.01 -8.51
C VAL A 132 2.11 14.22 -8.83
N TYR A 133 0.84 14.16 -8.45
CA TYR A 133 -0.11 15.26 -8.51
C TYR A 133 -0.39 15.73 -7.09
N ALA A 134 -0.24 17.02 -6.81
CA ALA A 134 -0.56 17.56 -5.50
C ALA A 134 -1.23 18.93 -5.64
N TYR A 135 -2.40 19.07 -5.03
CA TYR A 135 -3.25 20.26 -5.10
C TYR A 135 -3.83 20.52 -3.72
N GLY A 136 -4.06 21.79 -3.39
CA GLY A 136 -4.84 22.17 -2.22
C GLY A 136 -6.33 21.95 -2.43
N ASP A 137 -6.84 22.20 -3.63
CA ASP A 137 -8.22 21.91 -4.03
C ASP A 137 -8.40 20.42 -4.37
N GLY A 138 -9.04 19.68 -3.46
CA GLY A 138 -9.36 18.27 -3.66
C GLY A 138 -10.27 18.00 -4.86
N GLY A 139 -11.12 18.94 -5.27
CA GLY A 139 -11.93 18.82 -6.48
C GLY A 139 -11.08 18.78 -7.74
N LYS A 140 -10.13 19.72 -7.86
CA LYS A 140 -9.17 19.76 -8.99
C LYS A 140 -8.29 18.51 -9.04
N LEU A 141 -7.80 18.04 -7.90
CA LEU A 141 -7.00 16.81 -7.86
C LEU A 141 -7.80 15.61 -8.36
N VAL A 142 -9.04 15.45 -7.90
CA VAL A 142 -9.91 14.36 -8.34
C VAL A 142 -10.23 14.48 -9.83
N ASP A 143 -10.39 15.69 -10.37
CA ASP A 143 -10.52 15.89 -11.81
C ASP A 143 -9.29 15.40 -12.59
N GLU A 144 -8.07 15.68 -12.13
CA GLU A 144 -6.86 15.14 -12.75
C GLU A 144 -6.84 13.60 -12.72
N PHE A 145 -7.19 13.00 -11.58
CA PHE A 145 -7.28 11.55 -11.46
C PHE A 145 -8.31 10.94 -12.41
N LEU A 146 -9.48 11.55 -12.56
CA LEU A 146 -10.55 11.05 -13.41
C LEU A 146 -10.23 11.14 -14.91
N LYS A 147 -9.29 12.00 -15.34
CA LYS A 147 -8.81 12.01 -16.73
C LYS A 147 -8.15 10.69 -17.13
N THR A 148 -7.44 10.05 -16.20
CA THR A 148 -6.78 8.77 -16.43
C THR A 148 -7.60 7.58 -15.93
N ASN A 149 -8.63 7.83 -15.10
CA ASN A 149 -9.47 6.83 -14.45
C ASN A 149 -10.98 7.18 -14.47
N PRO A 150 -11.61 7.34 -15.63
CA PRO A 150 -13.00 7.78 -15.73
C PRO A 150 -14.00 6.84 -15.05
N GLN A 151 -13.68 5.55 -14.94
CA GLN A 151 -14.48 4.55 -14.23
C GLN A 151 -14.67 4.83 -12.74
N ALA A 152 -13.80 5.68 -12.16
CA ALA A 152 -13.88 6.06 -10.76
C ALA A 152 -14.79 7.27 -10.49
N ALA A 153 -15.45 7.81 -11.53
CA ALA A 153 -16.36 8.94 -11.39
C ALA A 153 -17.44 8.75 -10.29
N PRO A 154 -18.02 7.56 -10.06
CA PRO A 154 -18.96 7.35 -8.96
C PRO A 154 -18.37 7.59 -7.56
N GLN A 155 -17.04 7.51 -7.39
CA GLN A 155 -16.36 7.76 -6.10
C GLN A 155 -15.88 9.21 -5.94
N ARG A 156 -16.20 10.11 -6.87
CA ARG A 156 -15.68 11.49 -6.89
C ARG A 156 -15.82 12.19 -5.54
N GLU A 157 -17.04 12.18 -4.97
CA GLU A 157 -17.30 12.86 -3.70
C GLU A 157 -16.60 12.19 -2.51
N ASP A 158 -16.44 10.86 -2.54
CA ASP A 158 -15.71 10.17 -1.48
C ASP A 158 -14.22 10.52 -1.52
N LEU A 159 -13.62 10.50 -2.72
CA LEU A 159 -12.21 10.87 -2.91
C LEU A 159 -11.96 12.32 -2.50
N LYS A 160 -12.83 13.24 -2.91
CA LYS A 160 -12.70 14.66 -2.59
C LYS A 160 -12.80 14.94 -1.08
N ASN A 161 -13.74 14.27 -0.39
CA ASN A 161 -14.09 14.64 0.99
C ASN A 161 -13.35 13.81 2.04
N PHE A 162 -12.85 12.62 1.70
CA PHE A 162 -12.25 11.70 2.66
C PHE A 162 -10.83 11.28 2.35
N ALA A 163 -10.31 11.47 1.14
CA ALA A 163 -8.92 11.10 0.87
C ALA A 163 -7.95 12.16 1.39
N THR A 164 -6.77 11.70 1.81
CA THR A 164 -5.59 12.54 2.01
C THR A 164 -4.66 12.41 0.82
N ALA A 165 -4.45 11.18 0.39
CA ALA A 165 -3.76 10.83 -0.81
C ALA A 165 -4.32 9.49 -1.34
N PHE A 166 -3.93 9.13 -2.56
CA PHE A 166 -4.22 7.82 -3.15
C PHE A 166 -3.28 7.55 -4.34
N ALA A 167 -2.92 6.28 -4.55
CA ALA A 167 -2.22 5.81 -5.73
C ALA A 167 -3.16 5.55 -6.92
N GLY A 168 -2.65 5.73 -8.14
CA GLY A 168 -3.33 5.43 -9.39
C GLY A 168 -2.62 4.36 -10.23
N PRO A 169 -3.32 3.72 -11.18
CA PRO A 169 -2.84 2.52 -11.88
C PRO A 169 -1.67 2.73 -12.85
N LYS A 170 -1.29 3.97 -13.15
CA LYS A 170 -0.22 4.29 -14.11
C LYS A 170 1.07 4.77 -13.45
N LYS A 171 1.36 4.25 -12.24
CA LYS A 171 2.37 4.80 -11.32
C LYS A 171 2.10 6.28 -11.00
N ASP A 172 0.83 6.61 -10.83
CA ASP A 172 0.42 7.95 -10.44
C ASP A 172 0.21 7.99 -8.93
N PHE A 173 0.43 9.17 -8.34
CA PHE A 173 0.26 9.42 -6.93
C PHE A 173 -0.41 10.78 -6.74
N TYR A 174 -1.49 10.87 -5.96
CA TYR A 174 -2.34 12.06 -5.83
C TYR A 174 -2.40 12.50 -4.37
N ILE A 175 -2.17 13.79 -4.06
CA ILE A 175 -2.15 14.35 -2.71
C ILE A 175 -3.07 15.58 -2.58
N ILE A 176 -3.97 15.57 -1.59
CA ILE A 176 -4.79 16.72 -1.21
C ILE A 176 -4.08 17.45 -0.05
N THR A 177 -3.34 18.51 -0.36
CA THR A 177 -2.44 19.16 0.61
C THR A 177 -3.16 19.97 1.70
N THR A 178 -4.46 20.22 1.54
CA THR A 178 -5.30 20.87 2.56
C THR A 178 -6.09 19.86 3.41
N SER A 179 -5.98 18.56 3.13
CA SER A 179 -6.77 17.56 3.86
C SER A 179 -6.38 17.56 5.35
N PRO A 180 -7.31 17.19 6.25
CA PRO A 180 -6.99 17.03 7.66
C PRO A 180 -5.87 16.02 7.92
N GLY A 181 -5.76 14.95 7.12
CA GLY A 181 -4.70 13.96 7.25
C GLY A 181 -3.32 14.48 6.83
N TRP A 182 -3.26 15.53 6.01
CA TRP A 182 -2.02 16.16 5.57
C TRP A 182 -1.57 17.33 6.47
N THR A 183 -2.55 18.04 7.04
CA THR A 183 -2.32 19.29 7.80
C THR A 183 -2.21 19.07 9.30
N ARG A 184 -2.48 17.86 9.79
CA ARG A 184 -2.50 17.53 11.23
C ARG A 184 -1.64 16.31 11.49
N ALA A 185 -1.22 16.18 12.75
CA ALA A 185 -0.55 14.98 13.22
C ALA A 185 -1.44 13.75 13.01
N SER A 186 -0.82 12.62 12.65
CA SER A 186 -1.55 11.37 12.44
C SER A 186 -2.18 10.90 13.76
N PRO A 187 -3.47 10.52 13.76
CA PRO A 187 -4.15 10.02 14.96
C PRO A 187 -3.67 8.63 15.39
N ILE A 188 -2.89 7.95 14.55
CA ILE A 188 -2.26 6.65 14.80
C ILE A 188 -0.85 6.86 15.35
N ILE A 189 -0.02 7.56 14.59
CA ILE A 189 1.42 7.68 14.84
C ILE A 189 1.69 8.64 15.99
N GLY A 190 0.81 9.64 16.19
CA GLY A 190 1.15 10.81 16.97
C GLY A 190 2.26 11.61 16.28
N GLY A 191 3.06 12.34 17.07
CA GLY A 191 4.20 13.09 16.57
C GLY A 191 3.83 14.40 15.84
N PRO A 192 4.83 15.10 15.29
CA PRO A 192 4.61 16.32 14.51
C PRO A 192 3.91 16.04 13.15
N VAL A 193 3.47 17.12 12.50
CA VAL A 193 2.73 17.06 11.23
C VAL A 193 3.61 16.53 10.08
N LEU A 194 4.91 16.81 10.13
CA LEU A 194 5.86 16.48 9.06
C LEU A 194 5.93 14.96 8.84
N GLU A 195 6.02 14.19 9.92
CA GLU A 195 6.15 12.74 9.92
C GLU A 195 4.87 12.07 9.39
N GLY A 196 3.71 12.67 9.68
CA GLY A 196 2.44 12.25 9.08
C GLY A 196 2.45 12.35 7.55
N ARG A 197 3.01 13.43 6.99
CA ARG A 197 3.12 13.62 5.53
C ARG A 197 4.04 12.57 4.89
N TYR A 198 5.20 12.35 5.49
CA TYR A 198 6.14 11.33 5.01
C TYR A 198 5.53 9.93 5.09
N HIS A 199 4.86 9.60 6.20
CA HIS A 199 4.13 8.35 6.32
C HIS A 199 3.12 8.20 5.17
N THR A 200 2.28 9.21 4.90
CA THR A 200 1.29 9.16 3.81
C THR A 200 1.97 8.93 2.46
N VAL A 201 3.06 9.64 2.16
CA VAL A 201 3.78 9.44 0.90
C VAL A 201 4.33 8.02 0.79
N TYR A 202 5.00 7.50 1.82
CA TYR A 202 5.56 6.15 1.80
C TYR A 202 4.48 5.06 1.72
N HIS A 203 3.35 5.27 2.39
CA HIS A 203 2.18 4.38 2.34
C HIS A 203 1.67 4.25 0.90
N GLU A 204 1.48 5.38 0.23
CA GLU A 204 0.95 5.41 -1.13
C GLU A 204 1.95 4.92 -2.17
N LEU A 205 3.25 5.15 -1.96
CA LEU A 205 4.30 4.55 -2.78
C LEU A 205 4.29 3.02 -2.71
N PHE A 206 3.89 2.42 -1.59
CA PHE A 206 3.69 0.97 -1.53
C PHE A 206 2.51 0.52 -2.40
N HIS A 207 1.42 1.30 -2.47
CA HIS A 207 0.35 1.04 -3.42
C HIS A 207 0.79 1.23 -4.88
N VAL A 208 1.65 2.21 -5.16
CA VAL A 208 2.29 2.36 -6.48
C VAL A 208 3.12 1.11 -6.83
N LEU A 209 3.89 0.55 -5.89
CA LEU A 209 4.57 -0.73 -6.08
C LEU A 209 3.58 -1.85 -6.41
N GLN A 210 2.47 -1.95 -5.68
CA GLN A 210 1.46 -2.99 -5.92
C GLN A 210 0.84 -2.88 -7.32
N TYR A 211 0.61 -1.65 -7.81
CA TYR A 211 0.20 -1.42 -9.20
C TYR A 211 1.28 -1.81 -10.19
N GLU A 212 2.53 -1.42 -9.92
CA GLU A 212 3.68 -1.69 -10.79
C GLU A 212 3.88 -3.19 -11.03
N VAL A 213 3.77 -3.99 -9.97
CA VAL A 213 3.91 -5.45 -10.07
C VAL A 213 2.61 -6.15 -10.48
N GLY A 214 1.54 -5.40 -10.76
CA GLY A 214 0.23 -5.90 -11.19
C GLY A 214 -0.64 -6.52 -10.09
N GLY A 215 -0.16 -6.52 -8.83
CA GLY A 215 -0.86 -7.13 -7.69
C GLY A 215 -2.10 -6.36 -7.24
N TYR A 216 -2.13 -5.03 -7.42
CA TYR A 216 -3.22 -4.17 -6.94
C TYR A 216 -4.57 -4.48 -7.58
N PHE A 217 -4.61 -4.89 -8.85
CA PHE A 217 -5.87 -5.18 -9.57
C PHE A 217 -6.55 -6.48 -9.10
N ARG A 218 -5.88 -7.25 -8.24
CA ARG A 218 -6.39 -8.49 -7.65
C ARG A 218 -6.16 -8.45 -6.15
N PRO A 219 -6.60 -7.38 -5.44
CA PRO A 219 -6.24 -7.17 -4.06
C PRO A 219 -6.91 -8.27 -3.23
N PRO A 220 -6.15 -9.20 -2.66
CA PRO A 220 -6.74 -10.45 -2.22
C PRO A 220 -7.27 -10.36 -0.81
N PHE A 221 -6.56 -9.65 0.07
CA PHE A 221 -6.91 -9.47 1.47
C PHE A 221 -6.77 -7.99 1.82
N GLY A 222 -7.89 -7.31 2.11
CA GLY A 222 -7.88 -5.88 2.44
C GLY A 222 -6.90 -5.55 3.56
N TRP A 223 -6.88 -6.34 4.63
CA TRP A 223 -5.94 -6.13 5.75
C TRP A 223 -4.47 -6.20 5.30
N LEU A 224 -4.11 -7.07 4.36
CA LEU A 224 -2.74 -7.16 3.88
C LEU A 224 -2.40 -6.00 2.93
N ASN A 225 -3.40 -5.52 2.17
CA ASN A 225 -3.26 -4.35 1.32
C ASN A 225 -2.91 -3.10 2.13
N GLU A 226 -3.79 -2.73 3.05
CA GLU A 226 -3.67 -1.50 3.84
C GLU A 226 -2.67 -1.63 4.99
N GLY A 227 -2.68 -2.77 5.68
CA GLY A 227 -1.71 -3.07 6.73
C GLY A 227 -0.29 -3.10 6.18
N GLY A 228 -0.09 -3.63 4.96
CA GLY A 228 1.20 -3.64 4.29
C GLY A 228 1.71 -2.24 3.97
N ALA A 229 0.83 -1.36 3.50
CA ALA A 229 1.17 0.02 3.20
C ALA A 229 1.56 0.81 4.47
N HIS A 230 0.81 0.68 5.56
CA HIS A 230 1.21 1.26 6.86
C HIS A 230 2.53 0.67 7.38
N TYR A 231 2.71 -0.65 7.27
CA TYR A 231 3.90 -1.34 7.74
C TYR A 231 5.17 -0.85 7.03
N VAL A 232 5.13 -0.85 5.70
CA VAL A 232 6.25 -0.41 4.87
C VAL A 232 6.53 1.08 5.09
N ALA A 233 5.51 1.91 5.24
CA ALA A 233 5.69 3.33 5.57
C ALA A 233 6.38 3.53 6.92
N ALA A 234 6.02 2.76 7.95
CA ALA A 234 6.64 2.83 9.27
C ALA A 234 8.13 2.42 9.22
N ARG A 235 8.45 1.35 8.49
CA ARG A 235 9.84 0.90 8.29
C ARG A 235 10.65 1.93 7.50
N ALA A 236 10.06 2.54 6.47
CA ALA A 236 10.70 3.58 5.67
C ALA A 236 11.01 4.84 6.49
N LEU A 237 10.09 5.27 7.38
CA LEU A 237 10.33 6.40 8.28
C LEU A 237 11.52 6.18 9.21
N ASP A 238 11.64 4.96 9.75
CA ASP A 238 12.72 4.59 10.67
C ASP A 238 14.08 4.57 9.96
N GLU A 239 14.14 3.90 8.80
CA GLU A 239 15.38 3.76 8.03
C GLU A 239 15.84 5.09 7.39
N THR A 240 14.90 6.01 7.14
CA THR A 240 15.23 7.38 6.67
C THR A 240 15.41 8.37 7.81
N GLU A 241 15.48 7.89 9.06
CA GLU A 241 15.69 8.67 10.29
C GLU A 241 14.67 9.80 10.50
N LYS A 242 13.48 9.67 9.90
CA LYS A 242 12.41 10.67 10.00
C LYS A 242 11.53 10.46 11.23
N TYR A 243 11.31 9.21 11.62
CA TYR A 243 10.55 8.87 12.82
C TYR A 243 10.78 7.42 13.24
N LYS A 244 10.81 7.14 14.55
CA LYS A 244 11.16 5.82 15.06
C LYS A 244 10.06 4.79 14.81
N TYR A 245 10.44 3.61 14.32
CA TYR A 245 9.51 2.50 14.09
C TYR A 245 8.71 2.14 15.35
N GLU A 246 9.40 2.08 16.49
CA GLU A 246 8.81 1.65 17.76
C GLU A 246 7.68 2.59 18.23
N ASP A 247 7.82 3.91 18.00
CA ASP A 247 6.77 4.87 18.36
C ASP A 247 5.52 4.70 17.48
N ILE A 248 5.72 4.42 16.18
CA ILE A 248 4.64 4.12 15.23
C ILE A 248 3.94 2.81 15.61
N LYS A 249 4.73 1.76 15.88
CA LYS A 249 4.27 0.44 16.29
C LYS A 249 3.40 0.54 17.54
N ASN A 250 3.85 1.29 18.55
CA ASN A 250 3.10 1.50 19.80
C ASN A 250 1.79 2.27 19.59
N GLY A 251 1.77 3.25 18.68
CA GLY A 251 0.55 3.93 18.26
C GLY A 251 -0.48 2.98 17.63
N HIS A 252 -0.04 2.15 16.69
CA HIS A 252 -0.88 1.12 16.07
C HIS A 252 -1.33 0.06 17.10
N LEU A 253 -0.45 -0.40 17.97
CA LEU A 253 -0.75 -1.38 19.01
C LEU A 253 -1.93 -0.91 19.89
N LYS A 254 -1.88 0.33 20.38
CA LYS A 254 -2.94 0.93 21.21
C LYS A 254 -4.30 0.98 20.48
N ARG A 255 -4.29 1.19 19.16
CA ARG A 255 -5.50 1.26 18.33
C ARG A 255 -6.01 -0.14 17.98
N ALA A 256 -5.11 -1.06 17.64
CA ALA A 256 -5.40 -2.43 17.31
C ALA A 256 -6.09 -3.18 18.46
N SER A 257 -5.74 -2.87 19.71
CA SER A 257 -6.38 -3.44 20.90
C SER A 257 -7.85 -3.04 21.09
N VAL A 258 -8.31 -1.98 20.41
CA VAL A 258 -9.71 -1.54 20.44
C VAL A 258 -10.55 -2.29 19.41
N SER A 259 -9.96 -2.64 18.26
CA SER A 259 -10.67 -3.34 17.18
C SER A 259 -11.07 -4.76 17.59
N GLN A 260 -12.35 -5.09 17.37
CA GLN A 260 -12.94 -6.40 17.63
C GLN A 260 -13.13 -7.25 16.36
N ASP A 261 -12.76 -6.72 15.19
CA ASP A 261 -12.97 -7.40 13.91
C ASP A 261 -11.88 -8.46 13.66
N SER A 262 -12.27 -9.67 13.22
CA SER A 262 -11.30 -10.70 12.83
C SER A 262 -10.60 -10.35 11.52
N LEU A 263 -9.40 -10.90 11.26
CA LEU A 263 -8.73 -10.70 9.97
C LEU A 263 -9.54 -11.22 8.79
N VAL A 264 -10.29 -12.31 8.98
CA VAL A 264 -11.23 -12.83 7.98
C VAL A 264 -12.24 -11.76 7.57
N LYS A 265 -12.81 -11.02 8.54
CA LYS A 265 -13.73 -9.91 8.24
C LYS A 265 -13.01 -8.77 7.51
N LEU A 266 -11.76 -8.50 7.88
CA LEU A 266 -10.92 -7.45 7.29
C LEU A 266 -10.32 -7.84 5.94
N GLU A 267 -10.56 -9.06 5.42
CA GLU A 267 -10.29 -9.36 4.01
C GLU A 267 -11.14 -8.48 3.10
N ASN A 268 -12.36 -8.13 3.53
CA ASN A 268 -13.21 -7.20 2.80
C ASN A 268 -12.74 -5.76 3.03
N GLN A 269 -12.33 -5.09 1.96
CA GLN A 269 -11.90 -3.69 1.99
C GLN A 269 -12.92 -2.76 2.66
N SER A 270 -14.24 -2.99 2.49
CA SER A 270 -15.25 -2.14 3.11
C SER A 270 -15.26 -2.23 4.65
N ALA A 271 -14.67 -3.28 5.24
CA ALA A 271 -14.50 -3.40 6.67
C ALA A 271 -13.36 -2.50 7.20
N LEU A 272 -12.44 -2.04 6.36
CA LEU A 272 -11.37 -1.10 6.69
C LEU A 272 -11.89 0.35 6.67
N SER A 273 -12.86 0.60 7.52
CA SER A 273 -13.62 1.86 7.55
C SER A 273 -13.19 2.80 8.69
N ASN A 274 -12.25 2.37 9.52
CA ASN A 274 -11.81 3.12 10.69
C ASN A 274 -10.35 2.83 11.04
N VAL A 275 -9.76 3.77 11.76
CA VAL A 275 -8.37 3.80 12.19
C VAL A 275 -7.93 2.57 13.00
N ASP A 276 -8.84 1.96 13.76
CA ASP A 276 -8.55 0.81 14.61
C ASP A 276 -8.39 -0.46 13.74
N ASN A 277 -9.17 -0.59 12.67
CA ASN A 277 -9.07 -1.70 11.70
C ASN A 277 -7.82 -1.59 10.82
N TYR A 278 -7.42 -0.37 10.42
CA TYR A 278 -6.11 -0.13 9.78
C TYR A 278 -4.97 -0.55 10.71
N SER A 279 -5.08 -0.20 12.00
CA SER A 279 -4.04 -0.54 12.97
C SER A 279 -3.98 -2.03 13.29
N ARG A 280 -5.14 -2.71 13.36
CA ARG A 280 -5.18 -4.17 13.48
C ARG A 280 -4.54 -4.86 12.28
N SER A 281 -4.76 -4.31 11.08
CA SER A 281 -4.14 -4.78 9.83
C SER A 281 -2.63 -4.59 9.83
N PHE A 282 -2.13 -3.44 10.29
CA PHE A 282 -0.70 -3.20 10.51
C PHE A 282 -0.10 -4.25 11.46
N MET A 283 -0.74 -4.49 12.61
CA MET A 283 -0.24 -5.47 13.59
C MET A 283 -0.22 -6.89 13.03
N ALA A 284 -1.14 -7.25 12.13
CA ALA A 284 -1.10 -8.53 11.42
C ALA A 284 0.12 -8.63 10.50
N VAL A 285 0.46 -7.56 9.78
CA VAL A 285 1.66 -7.56 8.93
C VAL A 285 2.94 -7.59 9.77
N GLU A 286 2.99 -6.91 10.91
CA GLU A 286 4.11 -7.03 11.86
C GLU A 286 4.30 -8.48 12.31
N LEU A 287 3.23 -9.18 12.72
CA LEU A 287 3.34 -10.59 13.09
C LEU A 287 3.77 -11.47 11.91
N LEU A 288 3.21 -11.24 10.72
CA LEU A 288 3.50 -12.02 9.51
C LEU A 288 4.97 -11.92 9.09
N THR A 289 5.58 -10.76 9.29
CA THR A 289 6.95 -10.44 8.89
C THR A 289 7.98 -10.63 10.00
N MET A 290 7.52 -10.97 11.21
CA MET A 290 8.37 -11.15 12.38
C MET A 290 9.43 -12.23 12.14
N GLY A 291 10.70 -11.88 12.37
CA GLY A 291 11.85 -12.78 12.18
C GLY A 291 12.27 -12.96 10.72
N MET A 292 11.60 -12.34 9.75
CA MET A 292 12.05 -12.33 8.36
C MET A 292 13.19 -11.32 8.14
N PRO A 293 14.11 -11.57 7.19
CA PRO A 293 15.12 -10.59 6.79
C PRO A 293 14.51 -9.26 6.36
N ASP A 294 15.16 -8.15 6.69
CA ASP A 294 14.74 -6.77 6.36
C ASP A 294 13.29 -6.44 6.80
N GLY A 295 12.82 -7.04 7.89
CA GLY A 295 11.42 -6.90 8.33
C GLY A 295 10.41 -7.42 7.31
N GLY A 296 10.78 -8.37 6.45
CA GLY A 296 9.87 -9.00 5.50
C GLY A 296 9.39 -8.12 4.34
N ILE A 297 9.95 -6.92 4.12
CA ILE A 297 9.52 -6.01 3.05
C ILE A 297 9.71 -6.64 1.67
N ALA A 298 10.84 -7.31 1.43
CA ALA A 298 11.07 -8.07 0.21
C ALA A 298 10.05 -9.20 0.03
N ALA A 299 9.61 -9.84 1.12
CA ALA A 299 8.58 -10.87 1.07
C ALA A 299 7.22 -10.28 0.69
N LEU A 300 6.83 -9.15 1.27
CA LEU A 300 5.62 -8.42 0.86
C LEU A 300 5.62 -8.09 -0.64
N ALA A 301 6.73 -7.56 -1.17
CA ALA A 301 6.84 -7.26 -2.59
C ALA A 301 6.77 -8.52 -3.48
N ARG A 302 7.42 -9.62 -3.07
CA ARG A 302 7.33 -10.91 -3.76
C ARG A 302 5.89 -11.44 -3.79
N TYR A 303 5.17 -11.35 -2.68
CA TYR A 303 3.76 -11.74 -2.62
C TYR A 303 2.91 -11.01 -3.67
N TRP A 304 3.01 -9.67 -3.71
CA TRP A 304 2.28 -8.87 -4.70
C TRP A 304 2.70 -9.17 -6.13
N THR A 305 3.99 -9.44 -6.36
CA THR A 305 4.52 -9.85 -7.67
C THR A 305 3.94 -11.19 -8.13
N GLU A 306 3.81 -12.16 -7.24
CA GLU A 306 3.22 -13.46 -7.56
C GLU A 306 1.72 -13.33 -7.90
N VAL A 307 0.99 -12.55 -7.12
CA VAL A 307 -0.43 -12.24 -7.39
C VAL A 307 -0.59 -11.53 -8.73
N GLY A 308 0.27 -10.55 -9.04
CA GLY A 308 0.24 -9.82 -10.30
C GLY A 308 0.57 -10.70 -11.52
N LYS A 309 1.41 -11.73 -11.34
CA LYS A 309 1.64 -12.81 -12.34
C LYS A 309 0.45 -13.77 -12.47
N GLY A 310 -0.62 -13.56 -11.71
CA GLY A 310 -1.86 -14.30 -11.78
C GLY A 310 -1.91 -15.54 -10.89
N GLN A 311 -0.96 -15.71 -9.97
CA GLN A 311 -1.04 -16.76 -8.96
C GLN A 311 -2.29 -16.57 -8.08
N ASN A 312 -2.91 -17.67 -7.68
CA ASN A 312 -3.94 -17.63 -6.65
C ASN A 312 -3.35 -17.00 -5.36
N PRO A 313 -3.99 -15.99 -4.77
CA PRO A 313 -3.43 -15.27 -3.62
C PRO A 313 -3.14 -16.13 -2.39
N GLU A 314 -3.96 -17.14 -2.08
CA GLU A 314 -3.73 -18.00 -0.92
C GLU A 314 -2.52 -18.92 -1.13
N ILE A 315 -2.30 -19.36 -2.37
CA ILE A 315 -1.11 -20.13 -2.75
C ILE A 315 0.14 -19.24 -2.69
N ALA A 316 0.07 -18.02 -3.23
CA ALA A 316 1.17 -17.06 -3.15
C ALA A 316 1.52 -16.73 -1.70
N PHE A 317 0.50 -16.51 -0.85
CA PHE A 317 0.67 -16.24 0.57
C PHE A 317 1.44 -17.39 1.25
N SER A 318 0.95 -18.61 1.08
CA SER A 318 1.55 -19.80 1.70
C SER A 318 2.99 -20.01 1.24
N ARG A 319 3.28 -19.79 -0.04
CA ARG A 319 4.62 -19.93 -0.61
C ARG A 319 5.59 -18.86 -0.07
N VAL A 320 5.16 -17.61 -0.03
CA VAL A 320 6.04 -16.48 0.29
C VAL A 320 6.31 -16.36 1.78
N PHE A 321 5.28 -16.56 2.61
CA PHE A 321 5.37 -16.42 4.06
C PHE A 321 5.61 -17.75 4.78
N GLY A 322 5.59 -18.88 4.05
CA GLY A 322 5.86 -20.21 4.62
C GLY A 322 4.79 -20.71 5.57
N ILE A 323 3.59 -20.11 5.56
CA ILE A 323 2.47 -20.47 6.43
C ILE A 323 1.14 -20.36 5.68
N PRO A 324 0.24 -21.37 5.78
CA PRO A 324 -1.10 -21.25 5.22
C PRO A 324 -1.87 -20.07 5.83
N LYS A 325 -2.64 -19.34 5.01
CA LYS A 325 -3.42 -18.16 5.44
C LYS A 325 -4.31 -18.44 6.66
N ASP A 326 -5.04 -19.54 6.64
CA ASP A 326 -5.94 -19.91 7.75
C ASP A 326 -5.18 -20.26 9.04
N GLU A 327 -3.97 -20.81 8.91
CA GLU A 327 -3.10 -21.04 10.07
C GLU A 327 -2.59 -19.71 10.63
N PHE A 328 -2.19 -18.79 9.76
CA PHE A 328 -1.81 -17.43 10.16
C PHE A 328 -2.95 -16.71 10.88
N TYR A 329 -4.19 -16.80 10.39
CA TYR A 329 -5.36 -16.22 11.07
C TYR A 329 -5.58 -16.78 12.47
N ARG A 330 -5.46 -18.10 12.66
CA ARG A 330 -5.55 -18.70 13.99
C ARG A 330 -4.43 -18.21 14.92
N LYS A 331 -3.19 -18.10 14.42
CA LYS A 331 -2.06 -17.57 15.19
C LYS A 331 -2.28 -16.12 15.59
N PHE A 332 -2.72 -15.27 14.65
CA PHE A 332 -3.01 -13.87 14.91
C PHE A 332 -4.16 -13.69 15.91
N ASP A 333 -5.23 -14.49 15.82
CA ASP A 333 -6.33 -14.40 16.77
C ASP A 333 -5.93 -14.86 18.18
N ALA A 334 -5.07 -15.87 18.31
CA ALA A 334 -4.49 -16.26 19.60
C ALA A 334 -3.62 -15.14 20.17
N TRP A 335 -2.74 -14.59 19.34
CA TRP A 335 -1.87 -13.47 19.66
C TRP A 335 -2.63 -12.22 20.12
N ALA A 336 -3.73 -11.89 19.44
CA ALA A 336 -4.59 -10.76 19.82
C ALA A 336 -5.34 -10.99 21.14
N LYS A 337 -5.63 -12.24 21.52
CA LYS A 337 -6.29 -12.60 22.80
C LYS A 337 -5.33 -12.62 23.98
N GLU A 338 -4.12 -13.15 23.77
CA GLU A 338 -3.07 -13.23 24.79
C GLU A 338 -2.43 -11.86 25.08
N GLY A 339 -2.64 -10.91 24.15
CA GLY A 339 -2.05 -9.60 24.18
C GLY A 339 -0.85 -9.54 23.24
N PHE A 340 -0.80 -8.48 22.46
CA PHE A 340 0.32 -8.23 21.58
C PHE A 340 1.62 -8.08 22.41
N PRO A 341 2.69 -8.83 22.13
CA PRO A 341 4.00 -8.68 22.73
C PRO A 341 4.50 -7.27 22.47
N LYS A 342 5.16 -6.74 23.49
CA LYS A 342 5.71 -5.38 23.49
C LYS A 342 7.05 -5.35 22.77
#